data_AF-A0A0R3QBW7-F1
#
_entry.id   AF-A0A0R3QBW7-F1
#
_cell.length_a   1.000
_cell.length_b   1.000
_cell.length_c   1.000
_cell.angle_alpha   90.00
_cell.angle_beta   90.00
_cell.angle_gamma   90.00
#
_symmetry.space_group_name_H-M   'P 1'
#
loop_
_entity.id
_entity.type
_entity.pdbx_description
1 polymer ?
#
loop_
_entity_poly.entity_id
_entity_poly.type
_entity_poly.pdbx_seq_one_letter_code
_entity_poly.pdbx_strand_id
1 'polypeptide(L)'
;MTGIAVYDEATSSLDALTEENIMSSMRNAVQQRTSLFIAHRLATIIDADIIYVLENGKVAESGSHFELLAKPASRYSELWKSQHKYSKQLTSHNQGPEHLHLGSFDNHRDDGCCRSGGGCKR
;
A
#
# COMPACT_ATOMS: atom_id res chain seq x y z
N MET A 1 -8.84 -29.86 -20.85
CA MET A 1 -7.39 -29.77 -21.09
C MET A 1 -6.92 -28.52 -20.36
N THR A 2 -6.25 -28.66 -19.22
CA THR A 2 -5.77 -27.51 -18.44
C THR A 2 -4.51 -26.99 -19.12
N GLY A 3 -4.58 -25.77 -19.68
CA GLY A 3 -3.42 -25.09 -20.25
C GLY A 3 -2.54 -24.49 -19.15
N ILE A 4 -1.26 -24.30 -19.44
CA ILE A 4 -0.33 -23.57 -18.58
C ILE A 4 -0.32 -22.11 -19.04
N ALA A 5 -0.55 -21.18 -18.12
CA ALA A 5 -0.41 -19.75 -18.37
C ALA A 5 0.87 -19.23 -17.71
N VAL A 6 1.61 -18.38 -18.41
CA VAL A 6 2.81 -17.71 -17.88
C VAL A 6 2.60 -16.21 -17.99
N TYR A 7 2.75 -15.52 -16.86
CA TYR A 7 2.53 -14.09 -16.73
C TYR A 7 3.84 -13.41 -16.36
N ASP A 8 4.40 -12.65 -17.30
CA ASP A 8 5.61 -11.88 -17.09
C ASP A 8 5.24 -10.41 -16.91
N GLU A 9 5.52 -9.84 -15.74
CA GLU A 9 5.39 -8.40 -15.47
C GLU A 9 4.05 -7.73 -15.84
N ALA A 10 2.94 -8.47 -15.83
CA ALA A 10 1.65 -8.04 -16.39
C ALA A 10 1.02 -6.78 -15.73
N THR A 11 1.61 -6.22 -14.67
CA THR A 11 1.06 -5.10 -13.89
C THR A 11 2.02 -3.94 -13.62
N SER A 12 3.17 -3.89 -14.31
CA SER A 12 4.18 -2.84 -14.10
C SER A 12 3.73 -1.45 -14.57
N SER A 13 2.74 -1.34 -15.45
CA SER A 13 2.25 -0.07 -16.04
C SER A 13 0.89 0.41 -15.52
N LEU A 14 0.40 -0.13 -14.40
CA LEU A 14 -0.97 0.10 -13.91
C LEU A 14 -1.02 1.01 -12.68
N ASP A 15 -1.92 2.00 -12.70
CA ASP A 15 -2.28 2.83 -11.53
C ASP A 15 -2.96 2.00 -10.43
N ALA A 16 -2.83 2.41 -9.17
CA ALA A 16 -3.28 1.64 -8.00
C ALA A 16 -4.78 1.25 -8.01
N LEU A 17 -5.66 2.10 -8.55
CA LEU A 17 -7.10 1.80 -8.66
C LEU A 17 -7.39 0.77 -9.77
N THR A 18 -6.61 0.82 -10.84
CA THR A 18 -6.72 -0.11 -11.97
C THR A 18 -6.15 -1.47 -11.59
N GLU A 19 -5.13 -1.49 -10.73
CA GLU A 19 -4.49 -2.71 -10.25
C GLU A 19 -5.46 -3.60 -9.46
N GLU A 20 -6.27 -3.08 -8.55
CA GLU A 20 -7.20 -3.91 -7.76
C GLU A 20 -8.22 -4.64 -8.66
N ASN A 21 -8.74 -3.92 -9.66
CA ASN A 21 -9.66 -4.47 -10.66
C ASN A 21 -8.99 -5.53 -11.55
N ILE A 22 -7.73 -5.31 -11.92
CA ILE A 22 -6.97 -6.28 -12.72
C ILE A 22 -6.60 -7.49 -11.87
N MET A 23 -6.22 -7.31 -10.60
CA MET A 23 -5.93 -8.41 -9.67
C MET A 23 -7.15 -9.31 -9.45
N SER A 24 -8.32 -8.73 -9.21
CA SER A 24 -9.56 -9.53 -9.06
C SER A 24 -9.93 -10.29 -10.32
N SER A 25 -9.80 -9.66 -11.49
CA SER A 25 -10.04 -10.32 -12.78
C SER A 25 -9.02 -11.42 -13.06
N MET A 26 -7.75 -11.16 -12.73
CA MET A 26 -6.65 -12.10 -12.88
C MET A 26 -6.87 -13.33 -12.01
N ARG A 27 -7.26 -13.16 -10.73
CA ARG A 27 -7.64 -14.24 -9.80
C ARG A 27 -8.67 -15.20 -10.40
N ASN A 28 -9.68 -14.67 -11.07
CA ASN A 28 -10.70 -15.49 -11.74
C ASN A 28 -10.13 -16.23 -12.97
N ALA A 29 -9.20 -15.62 -13.70
CA ALA A 29 -8.54 -16.24 -14.85
C ALA A 29 -7.56 -17.36 -14.47
N VAL A 30 -6.98 -17.30 -13.27
CA VAL A 30 -6.09 -18.36 -12.73
C VAL A 30 -6.87 -19.60 -12.29
N GLN A 31 -8.14 -19.44 -11.93
CA GLN A 31 -8.98 -20.55 -11.47
C GLN A 31 -9.04 -21.63 -12.56
N GLN A 32 -8.80 -22.88 -12.16
CA GLN A 32 -8.80 -24.07 -13.03
C GLN A 32 -7.62 -24.19 -14.02
N ARG A 33 -6.52 -23.44 -13.83
CA ARG A 33 -5.30 -23.56 -14.68
C ARG A 33 -4.02 -23.51 -13.85
N THR A 34 -2.99 -24.20 -14.31
CA THR A 34 -1.63 -24.00 -13.78
C THR A 34 -1.11 -22.67 -14.30
N SER A 35 -0.74 -21.78 -13.38
CA SER A 35 -0.31 -20.43 -13.73
C SER A 35 1.01 -20.08 -13.05
N LEU A 36 1.96 -19.61 -13.85
CA LEU A 36 3.28 -19.18 -13.40
C LEU A 36 3.37 -17.67 -13.52
N PHE A 37 3.73 -17.01 -12.43
CA PHE A 37 3.88 -15.56 -12.35
C PHE A 37 5.34 -15.19 -12.12
N ILE A 38 5.84 -14.25 -12.92
CA ILE A 38 7.11 -13.56 -12.69
C ILE A 38 6.75 -12.16 -12.23
N ALA A 39 6.95 -11.88 -10.94
CA ALA A 39 6.42 -10.70 -10.30
C ALA A 39 7.52 -9.77 -9.80
N HIS A 40 7.50 -8.54 -10.29
CA HIS A 40 8.24 -7.43 -9.70
C HIS A 40 7.47 -6.81 -8.52
N ARG A 41 6.15 -6.97 -8.51
CA ARG A 41 5.24 -6.48 -7.47
C ARG A 41 4.76 -7.64 -6.63
N LEU A 42 5.28 -7.76 -5.41
CA LEU A 42 4.99 -8.91 -4.57
C LEU A 42 3.50 -8.98 -4.16
N ALA A 43 2.79 -7.84 -4.16
CA ALA A 43 1.36 -7.80 -3.87
C ALA A 43 0.51 -8.68 -4.81
N THR A 44 0.98 -8.90 -6.04
CA THR A 44 0.27 -9.70 -7.05
C THR A 44 0.37 -11.20 -6.82
N ILE A 45 1.32 -11.66 -6.00
CA ILE A 45 1.60 -13.08 -5.74
C ILE A 45 1.34 -13.51 -4.29
N ILE A 46 0.68 -12.67 -3.48
CA ILE A 46 0.34 -13.00 -2.08
C ILE A 46 -0.49 -14.28 -2.01
N ASP A 47 -1.43 -14.43 -2.95
CA ASP A 47 -2.40 -15.54 -3.00
C ASP A 47 -1.85 -16.77 -3.75
N ALA A 48 -0.57 -16.78 -4.12
CA ALA A 48 0.02 -17.90 -4.84
C ALA A 48 0.12 -19.15 -3.94
N ASP A 49 -0.21 -20.32 -4.52
CA ASP A 49 -0.07 -21.61 -3.83
C ASP A 49 1.38 -21.85 -3.38
N ILE A 50 2.33 -21.47 -4.22
CA ILE A 50 3.76 -21.55 -3.94
C ILE A 50 4.52 -20.39 -4.58
N ILE A 51 5.41 -19.80 -3.82
CA ILE A 51 6.33 -18.74 -4.26
C ILE A 51 7.73 -19.35 -4.30
N TYR A 52 8.43 -19.17 -5.41
CA TYR A 52 9.85 -19.50 -5.55
C TYR A 52 10.68 -18.23 -5.55
N VAL A 53 11.60 -18.11 -4.61
CA VAL A 53 12.56 -17.00 -4.55
C VAL A 53 13.83 -17.43 -5.24
N LEU A 54 14.23 -16.67 -6.26
CA LEU A 54 15.46 -16.91 -7.00
C LEU A 54 16.59 -16.02 -6.47
N GLU A 55 17.74 -16.61 -6.23
CA GLU A 55 18.99 -15.91 -5.92
C GLU A 55 20.14 -16.59 -6.67
N ASN A 56 20.97 -15.80 -7.35
CA ASN A 56 22.12 -16.28 -8.12
C ASN A 56 21.79 -17.43 -9.09
N GLY A 57 20.62 -17.35 -9.74
CA GLY A 57 20.15 -18.35 -10.71
C GLY A 57 19.69 -19.67 -10.09
N LYS A 58 19.47 -19.74 -8.78
CA LYS A 58 18.98 -20.92 -8.06
C LYS A 58 17.77 -20.58 -7.21
N VAL A 59 16.94 -21.58 -6.93
CA VAL A 59 15.87 -21.46 -5.93
C VAL A 59 16.50 -21.40 -4.55
N ALA A 60 16.46 -20.23 -3.93
CA ALA A 60 16.94 -20.02 -2.56
C ALA A 60 15.88 -20.40 -1.53
N GLU A 61 14.61 -20.11 -1.83
CA GLU A 61 13.49 -20.36 -0.93
C GLU A 61 12.24 -20.78 -1.71
N SER A 62 11.39 -21.57 -1.06
CA SER A 62 10.06 -21.89 -1.56
C SER A 62 9.06 -22.00 -0.42
N GLY A 63 7.81 -21.61 -0.67
CA GLY A 63 6.70 -21.74 0.26
C GLY A 63 5.56 -20.78 -0.06
N SER A 64 4.52 -20.79 0.76
CA SER A 64 3.46 -19.78 0.71
C SER A 64 3.96 -18.41 1.20
N HIS A 65 3.21 -17.35 0.88
CA HIS A 65 3.48 -16.01 1.38
C HIS A 65 3.70 -15.98 2.90
N PHE A 66 2.81 -16.62 3.68
CA PHE A 66 2.85 -16.60 5.13
C PHE A 66 4.06 -17.36 5.69
N GLU A 67 4.38 -18.52 5.14
CA GLU A 67 5.54 -19.32 5.57
C GLU A 67 6.86 -18.61 5.31
N LEU A 68 6.98 -17.95 4.15
CA LEU A 68 8.17 -17.19 3.78
C LEU A 68 8.30 -15.91 4.60
N LEU A 69 7.19 -15.24 4.92
CA LEU A 69 7.21 -14.00 5.70
C LEU A 69 7.58 -14.24 7.17
N ALA A 70 7.16 -15.37 7.74
CA ALA A 70 7.41 -15.74 9.14
C ALA A 70 8.90 -16.05 9.44
N LYS A 71 9.70 -16.35 8.43
CA LYS A 71 11.12 -16.67 8.57
C LYS A 71 11.94 -15.39 8.82
N PRO A 72 12.68 -15.25 9.93
CA PRO A 72 13.42 -14.03 10.26
C PRO A 72 14.49 -13.63 9.25
N ALA A 73 15.17 -14.62 8.65
CA ALA A 73 16.23 -14.44 7.67
C ALA A 73 15.78 -14.73 6.24
N SER A 74 14.47 -14.64 5.96
CA SER A 74 13.94 -14.94 4.64
C SER A 74 14.19 -13.81 3.65
N ARG A 75 14.72 -14.16 2.48
CA ARG A 75 14.95 -13.23 1.39
C ARG A 75 13.63 -12.64 0.89
N TYR A 76 12.58 -13.44 0.83
CA TYR A 76 11.24 -12.96 0.53
C TYR A 76 10.77 -11.88 1.51
N SER A 77 10.96 -12.10 2.82
CA SER A 77 10.56 -11.16 3.88
C SER A 77 11.26 -9.82 3.75
N GLU A 78 12.55 -9.81 3.38
CA GLU A 78 13.31 -8.59 3.10
C GLU A 78 12.77 -7.83 1.89
N LEU A 79 12.55 -8.53 0.78
CA LEU A 79 11.99 -7.95 -0.45
C LEU A 79 10.59 -7.37 -0.19
N TRP A 80 9.75 -8.11 0.54
CA TRP A 80 8.42 -7.69 0.94
C TRP A 80 8.45 -6.37 1.73
N LYS A 81 9.28 -6.30 2.77
CA LYS A 81 9.46 -5.08 3.58
C LYS A 81 9.96 -3.92 2.72
N SER A 82 10.86 -4.16 1.77
CA SER A 82 11.37 -3.10 0.89
C SER A 82 10.27 -2.50 0.02
N GLN A 83 9.40 -3.32 -0.57
CA GLN A 83 8.30 -2.83 -1.42
C GLN A 83 7.19 -2.13 -0.61
N HIS A 84 6.98 -2.53 0.65
CA HIS A 84 5.90 -1.99 1.50
C HIS A 84 6.35 -0.85 2.44
N LYS A 85 7.64 -0.50 2.47
CA LYS A 85 8.16 0.62 3.27
C LYS A 85 7.56 1.99 2.89
N TYR A 86 6.94 2.11 1.71
CA TYR A 86 6.34 3.36 1.23
C TYR A 86 4.94 3.66 1.78
N SER A 87 4.22 2.71 2.40
CA SER A 87 2.87 2.97 2.93
C SER A 87 2.85 3.59 4.34
N LYS A 88 3.97 3.52 5.08
CA LYS A 88 4.02 3.95 6.49
C LYS A 88 4.36 5.43 6.70
N GLN A 89 4.78 6.15 5.65
CA GLN A 89 5.06 7.59 5.75
C GLN A 89 3.82 8.49 5.65
N LEU A 90 2.66 7.96 5.23
CA LEU A 90 1.40 8.72 5.15
C LEU A 90 0.54 8.67 6.42
N THR A 91 0.94 7.92 7.45
CA THR A 91 0.16 7.79 8.71
C THR A 91 0.83 8.43 9.93
N SER A 92 1.81 9.33 9.75
CA SER A 92 2.52 9.98 10.87
C SER A 92 2.16 11.46 11.10
N HIS A 93 0.92 11.88 10.82
CA HIS A 93 0.35 13.13 11.34
C HIS A 93 -1.16 12.97 11.62
N ASN A 94 -1.50 12.18 12.63
CA ASN A 94 -2.66 12.51 13.48
C ASN A 94 -2.47 11.85 14.85
N GLN A 95 -1.93 12.64 15.77
CA GLN A 95 -1.97 12.34 17.20
C GLN A 95 -3.42 12.47 17.67
N GLY A 96 -3.91 11.47 18.38
CA GLY A 96 -4.93 11.66 19.41
C GLY A 96 -4.49 10.88 20.65
N PRO A 97 -5.14 11.00 21.82
CA PRO A 97 -6.21 11.94 22.21
C PRO A 97 -5.85 12.74 23.49
N GLU A 98 -6.20 14.03 23.60
CA GLU A 98 -6.18 14.72 24.89
C GLU A 98 -7.45 15.54 25.14
N HIS A 99 -8.21 15.06 26.13
CA HIS A 99 -9.04 15.78 27.11
C HIS A 99 -9.84 17.02 26.67
N LEU A 100 -11.16 16.83 26.56
CA LEU A 100 -12.17 17.89 26.70
C LEU A 100 -12.15 18.43 28.13
N HIS A 101 -11.53 19.59 28.35
CA HIS A 101 -11.80 20.43 29.50
C HIS A 101 -12.72 21.57 29.08
N LEU A 102 -14.00 21.47 29.48
CA LEU A 102 -14.99 22.51 29.28
C LEU A 102 -14.71 23.62 30.32
N GLY A 103 -13.90 24.60 29.93
CA GLY A 103 -13.62 25.81 30.71
C GLY A 103 -14.48 26.97 30.23
N SER A 104 -15.23 27.55 31.18
CA SER A 104 -16.23 28.61 31.05
C SER A 104 -15.80 29.81 30.20
N PHE A 105 -16.68 30.24 29.29
CA PHE A 105 -16.58 31.52 28.60
C PHE A 105 -16.97 32.66 29.56
N ASP A 106 -15.97 33.40 30.04
CA ASP A 106 -16.20 34.70 30.67
C ASP A 106 -16.43 35.79 29.61
N ASN A 107 -17.44 36.59 29.92
CA ASN A 107 -18.08 37.59 29.08
C ASN A 107 -17.43 38.95 29.36
N HIS A 108 -16.72 39.55 28.40
CA HIS A 108 -16.27 40.95 28.50
C HIS A 108 -16.27 41.67 27.14
N ARG A 109 -17.42 42.27 26.86
CA ARG A 109 -17.67 43.67 26.48
C ARG A 109 -16.54 44.58 25.94
N ASP A 110 -16.99 45.39 24.98
CA ASP A 110 -16.58 46.78 24.66
C ASP A 110 -15.29 46.92 23.82
N ASP A 111 -15.13 47.81 22.85
CA ASP A 111 -15.95 48.81 22.16
C ASP A 111 -15.16 49.25 20.91
N GLY A 112 -15.84 49.80 19.90
CA GLY A 112 -15.29 49.96 18.54
C GLY A 112 -14.28 51.09 18.30
N CYS A 113 -13.85 51.23 17.04
CA CYS A 113 -13.77 52.53 16.35
C CYS A 113 -13.45 52.34 14.86
N CYS A 114 -14.42 52.59 13.98
CA CYS A 114 -14.17 52.96 12.59
C CYS A 114 -13.70 54.43 12.55
N ARG A 115 -12.42 54.70 12.26
CA ARG A 115 -11.99 56.02 11.81
C ARG A 115 -10.86 55.96 10.77
N SER A 116 -11.22 56.44 9.58
CA SER A 116 -10.40 57.26 8.69
C SER A 116 -9.42 56.58 7.72
N GLY A 117 -9.81 56.59 6.44
CA GLY A 117 -9.03 57.32 5.45
C GLY A 117 -8.21 56.50 4.45
N GLY A 118 -8.76 56.35 3.24
CA GLY A 118 -7.97 56.56 2.02
C GLY A 118 -7.50 55.32 1.25
N GLY A 119 -7.97 55.21 0.01
CA GLY A 119 -7.11 54.78 -1.09
C GLY A 119 -7.35 53.40 -1.68
N CYS A 120 -8.56 53.11 -2.15
CA CYS A 120 -8.78 52.03 -3.10
C CYS A 120 -8.38 52.51 -4.51
N LYS A 121 -7.33 51.93 -5.13
CA LYS A 121 -7.17 51.92 -6.59
C LYS A 121 -6.62 50.56 -7.06
N ARG A 122 -7.16 50.21 -8.23
CA ARG A 122 -7.28 48.91 -8.92
C ARG A 122 -5.97 48.20 -9.22
#